data_AF-A0A7L0Y497-F1
#
_entry.id   AF-A0A7L0Y497-F1
#
_cell.length_a   1.000
_cell.length_b   1.000
_cell.length_c   1.000
_cell.angle_alpha   90.00
_cell.angle_beta   90.00
_cell.angle_gamma   90.00
#
_symmetry.space_group_name_H-M   'P 1'
#
loop_
_entity.id
_entity.type
_entity.pdbx_description
1 polymer ?
#
loop_
_entity_poly.entity_id
_entity_poly.type
_entity_poly.pdbx_seq_one_letter_code
_entity_poly.pdbx_strand_id
1 'polypeptide(L)'
;IEGQFTPTGGPAKAERDLVRRHFPTDDSQRFSAPRLPTEGAYAALIAVATNATSVLQPAAWAEVLRLDETVRDADYERLCARSAGSCASPNPLLSRRGDERPPAPGSLQFPVNGSVFLGAALGGVDADGGRLLSARALKLVYYLREDGPEAEDSRQWLQSFLRNISSKLRELDLSSIQVTYFTSLSRQQEFEGNTKSVIPLFSITYFLTITFAIVSCLR
;
A
#
# COMPACT_ATOMS: atom_id res chain seq x y z
N ILE A 1 -6.58 7.18 13.39
CA ILE A 1 -6.83 5.90 14.10
C ILE A 1 -6.02 5.85 15.39
N GLU A 2 -4.70 5.89 15.33
CA GLU A 2 -3.85 5.72 16.52
C GLU A 2 -4.22 6.67 17.68
N GLY A 3 -4.40 7.97 17.41
CA GLY A 3 -4.80 8.94 18.44
C GLY A 3 -6.23 8.80 19.00
N GLN A 4 -7.10 8.02 18.34
CA GLN A 4 -8.48 7.79 18.77
C GLN A 4 -8.65 6.45 19.51
N PHE A 5 -7.81 5.46 19.19
CA PHE A 5 -7.96 4.08 19.67
C PHE A 5 -6.80 3.58 20.54
N THR A 6 -5.81 4.42 20.83
CA THR A 6 -4.69 4.07 21.73
C THR A 6 -4.46 5.18 22.77
N PRO A 7 -4.02 4.85 24.00
CA PRO A 7 -3.68 5.85 25.00
C PRO A 7 -2.60 6.82 24.48
N THR A 8 -2.79 8.12 24.72
CA THR A 8 -1.88 9.18 24.27
C THR A 8 -0.49 9.10 24.91
N GLY A 9 -0.39 8.55 26.12
CA GLY A 9 0.86 8.36 26.87
C GLY A 9 1.18 6.89 27.21
N GLY A 10 0.69 5.94 26.40
CA GLY A 10 0.96 4.52 26.65
C GLY A 10 2.44 4.13 26.47
N PRO A 11 2.91 3.02 27.10
CA PRO A 11 4.30 2.56 26.98
C PRO A 11 4.81 2.44 25.53
N ALA A 12 3.95 1.97 24.62
CA ALA A 12 4.27 1.85 23.19
C ALA A 12 4.67 3.20 22.53
N LYS A 13 4.18 4.34 23.03
CA LYS A 13 4.57 5.67 22.51
C LYS A 13 6.00 6.02 22.91
N ALA A 14 6.34 5.78 24.17
CA ALA A 14 7.68 6.00 24.69
C ALA A 14 8.71 5.08 24.01
N GLU A 15 8.34 3.82 23.76
CA GLU A 15 9.14 2.86 22.99
C GLU A 15 9.32 3.32 21.54
N ARG A 16 8.25 3.78 20.86
CA ARG A 16 8.35 4.34 19.51
C ARG A 16 9.27 5.56 19.46
N ASP A 17 9.18 6.45 20.44
CA ASP A 17 10.06 7.61 20.52
C ASP A 17 11.51 7.22 20.80
N LEU A 18 11.74 6.15 21.58
CA LEU A 18 13.06 5.56 21.75
C LEU A 18 13.62 5.05 20.42
N VAL A 19 12.83 4.30 19.64
CA VAL A 19 13.21 3.80 18.31
C VAL A 19 13.52 4.97 17.38
N ARG A 20 12.67 6.00 17.33
CA ARG A 20 12.89 7.21 16.50
C ARG A 20 14.22 7.91 16.81
N ARG A 21 14.59 8.00 18.08
CA ARG A 21 15.86 8.63 18.51
C ARG A 21 17.10 7.82 18.11
N HIS A 22 17.01 6.48 18.14
CA HIS A 22 18.17 5.61 17.89
C HIS A 22 18.27 5.14 16.43
N PHE A 23 17.15 5.10 15.72
CA PHE A 23 17.02 4.70 14.33
C PHE A 23 16.32 5.80 13.52
N PRO A 24 16.91 6.99 13.40
CA PRO A 24 16.34 8.05 12.57
C PRO A 24 16.21 7.58 11.12
N THR A 25 15.13 8.00 10.48
CA THR A 25 14.87 7.77 9.06
C THR A 25 15.48 8.91 8.25
N ASP A 26 15.97 8.57 7.06
CA ASP A 26 16.46 9.51 6.05
C ASP A 26 15.90 8.99 4.73
N ASP A 27 14.66 9.38 4.47
CA ASP A 27 13.91 8.88 3.33
C ASP A 27 14.44 9.48 2.02
N SER A 28 15.14 10.61 2.10
CA SER A 28 15.76 11.27 0.95
C SER A 28 17.03 10.59 0.40
N GLN A 29 17.78 9.85 1.23
CA GLN A 29 19.04 9.21 0.79
C GLN A 29 19.20 7.73 1.18
N ARG A 30 18.74 7.35 2.38
CA ARG A 30 19.05 6.04 3.01
C ARG A 30 17.78 5.34 3.50
N PHE A 31 16.74 5.36 2.67
CA PHE A 31 15.49 4.70 2.98
C PHE A 31 15.67 3.18 3.19
N SER A 32 14.97 2.66 4.20
CA SER A 32 14.91 1.25 4.52
C SER A 32 13.61 0.97 5.27
N ALA A 33 12.64 0.32 4.62
CA ALA A 33 11.33 0.02 5.21
C ALA A 33 11.40 -0.70 6.57
N PRO A 34 12.30 -1.68 6.82
CA PRO A 34 12.43 -2.31 8.14
C PRO A 34 12.87 -1.39 9.29
N ARG A 35 13.37 -0.17 8.99
CA ARG A 35 13.79 0.81 10.00
C ARG A 35 12.68 1.78 10.38
N LEU A 36 11.52 1.71 9.72
CA LEU A 36 10.42 2.62 9.98
C LEU A 36 9.81 2.33 11.38
N PRO A 37 9.66 3.36 12.24
CA PRO A 37 9.00 3.22 13.54
C PRO A 37 7.45 3.21 13.42
N THR A 38 6.92 3.44 12.22
CA THR A 38 5.51 3.43 11.82
C THR A 38 5.38 2.67 10.49
N GLU A 39 4.17 2.59 9.91
CA GLU A 39 4.02 1.96 8.58
C GLU A 39 4.62 2.79 7.43
N GLY A 40 4.94 4.08 7.68
CA GLY A 40 5.43 5.02 6.67
C GLY A 40 4.35 5.59 5.73
N ALA A 41 4.75 6.49 4.83
CA ALA A 41 3.94 6.94 3.72
C ALA A 41 4.12 6.00 2.52
N TYR A 42 3.07 5.28 2.12
CA TYR A 42 3.16 4.35 1.01
C TYR A 42 1.83 4.14 0.28
N ALA A 43 1.94 3.74 -0.98
CA ALA A 43 0.87 3.10 -1.74
C ALA A 43 1.26 1.65 -2.05
N ALA A 44 0.35 0.72 -1.76
CA ALA A 44 0.52 -0.70 -2.05
C ALA A 44 -0.49 -1.14 -3.11
N LEU A 45 -0.01 -1.88 -4.10
CA LEU A 45 -0.83 -2.55 -5.10
C LEU A 45 -0.53 -4.05 -5.06
N ILE A 46 -1.56 -4.87 -5.09
CA ILE A 46 -1.45 -6.33 -5.16
C ILE A 46 -2.01 -6.76 -6.51
N ALA A 47 -1.12 -7.22 -7.39
CA ALA A 47 -1.47 -7.81 -8.67
C ALA A 47 -1.66 -9.32 -8.50
N VAL A 48 -2.84 -9.83 -8.85
CA VAL A 48 -3.23 -11.24 -8.74
C VAL A 48 -3.56 -11.79 -10.11
N ALA A 49 -3.02 -12.95 -10.49
CA ALA A 49 -3.32 -13.56 -11.78
C ALA A 49 -4.81 -13.99 -11.90
N THR A 50 -5.47 -13.65 -13.00
CA THR A 50 -6.94 -13.83 -13.19
C THR A 50 -7.38 -15.28 -13.36
N ASN A 51 -6.52 -16.16 -13.88
CA ASN A 51 -6.87 -17.55 -14.23
C ASN A 51 -6.30 -18.60 -13.28
N ALA A 52 -6.08 -18.28 -12.01
CA ALA A 52 -5.43 -19.16 -11.03
C ALA A 52 -4.00 -19.59 -11.43
N THR A 53 -3.41 -18.87 -12.40
CA THR A 53 -2.07 -19.08 -12.92
C THR A 53 -1.03 -18.31 -12.09
N SER A 54 0.23 -18.33 -12.55
CA SER A 54 1.31 -17.57 -11.94
C SER A 54 1.35 -16.13 -12.45
N VAL A 55 1.51 -15.18 -11.54
CA VAL A 55 1.82 -13.77 -11.86
C VAL A 55 3.19 -13.62 -12.55
N LEU A 56 4.03 -14.65 -12.47
CA LEU A 56 5.33 -14.73 -13.15
C LEU A 56 5.22 -15.26 -14.59
N GLN A 57 4.02 -15.46 -15.14
CA GLN A 57 3.87 -15.77 -16.56
C GLN A 57 4.12 -14.52 -17.42
N PRO A 58 4.62 -14.64 -18.66
CA PRO A 58 4.97 -13.49 -19.49
C PRO A 58 3.84 -12.45 -19.67
N ALA A 59 2.60 -12.90 -19.88
CA ALA A 59 1.45 -12.01 -20.05
C ALA A 59 1.12 -11.21 -18.78
N ALA A 60 1.06 -11.90 -17.63
CA ALA A 60 0.83 -11.25 -16.34
C ALA A 60 1.99 -10.32 -15.94
N TRP A 61 3.23 -10.74 -16.23
CA TRP A 61 4.42 -9.94 -15.93
C TRP A 61 4.48 -8.66 -16.76
N ALA A 62 4.17 -8.72 -18.06
CA ALA A 62 4.08 -7.54 -18.91
C ALA A 62 3.03 -6.53 -18.39
N GLU A 63 1.88 -7.03 -17.91
CA GLU A 63 0.86 -6.20 -17.28
C GLU A 63 1.33 -5.60 -15.94
N VAL A 64 2.09 -6.34 -15.13
CA VAL A 64 2.74 -5.82 -13.92
C VAL A 64 3.72 -4.68 -14.24
N LEU A 65 4.51 -4.82 -15.30
CA LEU A 65 5.46 -3.77 -15.72
C LEU A 65 4.72 -2.51 -16.19
N ARG A 66 3.66 -2.65 -16.99
CA ARG A 66 2.80 -1.51 -17.39
C ARG A 66 2.14 -0.83 -16.18
N LEU A 67 1.74 -1.61 -15.19
CA LEU A 67 1.21 -1.10 -13.92
C LEU A 67 2.27 -0.30 -13.18
N ASP A 68 3.50 -0.81 -13.07
CA ASP A 68 4.62 -0.13 -12.42
C ASP A 68 4.93 1.22 -13.10
N GLU A 69 5.05 1.23 -14.42
CA GLU A 69 5.28 2.45 -15.21
C GLU A 69 4.20 3.51 -15.00
N THR A 70 2.94 3.09 -14.84
CA THR A 70 1.79 3.98 -14.62
C THR A 70 1.81 4.63 -13.22
N VAL A 71 2.32 3.92 -12.23
CA VAL A 71 2.44 4.42 -10.85
C VAL A 71 3.70 5.27 -10.69
N ARG A 72 4.80 4.91 -11.36
CA ARG A 72 6.08 5.63 -11.36
C ARG A 72 6.09 6.83 -12.32
N ASP A 73 5.07 7.68 -12.18
CA ASP A 73 5.01 8.94 -12.89
C ASP A 73 6.04 9.97 -12.34
N ALA A 74 6.16 11.11 -13.02
CA ALA A 74 7.12 12.14 -12.66
C ALA A 74 6.92 12.70 -11.24
N ASP A 75 5.67 12.72 -10.77
CA ASP A 75 5.35 13.18 -9.41
C ASP A 75 5.82 12.17 -8.37
N TYR A 76 5.61 10.86 -8.62
CA TYR A 76 6.16 9.81 -7.76
C TYR A 76 7.70 9.86 -7.71
N GLU A 77 8.38 9.96 -8.85
CA GLU A 77 9.85 9.98 -8.90
C GLU A 77 10.47 11.16 -8.12
N ARG A 78 9.74 12.27 -7.98
CA ARG A 78 10.14 13.41 -7.14
C ARG A 78 9.98 13.12 -5.64
N LEU A 79 8.92 12.40 -5.25
CA LEU A 79 8.48 12.23 -3.86
C LEU A 79 8.86 10.89 -3.24
N CYS A 80 9.32 9.93 -4.05
CA CYS A 80 9.65 8.59 -3.60
C CYS A 80 10.74 8.60 -2.54
N ALA A 81 10.65 7.65 -1.61
CA ALA A 81 11.75 7.38 -0.70
C ALA A 81 12.92 6.75 -1.46
N ARG A 82 14.14 7.22 -1.22
CA ARG A 82 15.33 6.89 -1.99
C ARG A 82 16.33 6.09 -1.18
N SER A 83 16.96 5.14 -1.86
CA SER A 83 18.08 4.37 -1.34
C SER A 83 19.15 4.30 -2.41
N ALA A 84 20.37 4.70 -2.07
CA ALA A 84 21.49 4.79 -3.02
C ALA A 84 21.15 5.61 -4.29
N GLY A 85 20.60 6.82 -4.09
CA GLY A 85 20.43 7.82 -5.15
C GLY A 85 19.19 7.70 -6.03
N SER A 86 18.39 6.63 -5.92
CA SER A 86 17.10 6.57 -6.62
C SER A 86 16.01 5.87 -5.80
N CYS A 87 14.78 5.89 -6.30
CA CYS A 87 13.62 5.35 -5.59
C CYS A 87 13.87 3.91 -5.11
N ALA A 88 13.38 3.61 -3.92
CA ALA A 88 13.30 2.26 -3.42
C ALA A 88 12.49 1.40 -4.40
N SER A 89 12.95 0.16 -4.64
CA SER A 89 12.22 -0.72 -5.55
C SER A 89 10.87 -1.10 -4.93
N PRO A 90 9.75 -0.99 -5.67
CA PRO A 90 8.44 -1.35 -5.15
C PRO A 90 8.29 -2.86 -4.94
N ASN A 91 9.11 -3.67 -5.60
CA ASN A 91 9.19 -5.10 -5.38
C ASN A 91 10.60 -5.61 -5.72
N PRO A 92 11.19 -6.49 -4.90
CA PRO A 92 12.55 -6.97 -5.15
C PRO A 92 12.75 -7.73 -6.49
N LEU A 93 11.68 -8.25 -7.09
CA LEU A 93 11.73 -8.91 -8.41
C LEU A 93 11.63 -7.91 -9.57
N LEU A 94 11.29 -6.66 -9.32
CA LEU A 94 11.34 -5.59 -10.31
C LEU A 94 12.75 -4.96 -10.25
N SER A 95 13.56 -5.25 -11.27
CA SER A 95 14.85 -4.58 -11.45
C SER A 95 14.65 -3.12 -11.89
N ARG A 96 15.61 -2.24 -11.57
CA ARG A 96 15.49 -0.76 -11.72
C ARG A 96 15.22 -0.26 -13.14
N ARG A 97 15.40 -1.09 -14.17
CA ARG A 97 15.08 -0.85 -15.58
C ARG A 97 15.52 -2.07 -16.39
N GLY A 98 14.59 -2.82 -16.98
CA GLY A 98 14.89 -3.54 -18.22
C GLY A 98 14.82 -5.06 -18.27
N ASP A 99 14.53 -5.78 -17.17
CA ASP A 99 14.16 -7.19 -17.32
C ASP A 99 12.67 -7.30 -17.64
N GLU A 100 12.34 -7.11 -18.92
CA GLU A 100 11.00 -7.35 -19.47
C GLU A 100 10.53 -8.80 -19.26
N ARG A 101 11.46 -9.70 -18.94
CA ARG A 101 11.18 -11.13 -18.77
C ARG A 101 10.93 -11.45 -17.30
N PRO A 102 9.88 -12.24 -17.02
CA PRO A 102 9.69 -12.74 -15.68
C PRO A 102 10.82 -13.71 -15.28
N PRO A 103 11.09 -13.86 -13.96
CA PRO A 103 11.94 -14.92 -13.46
C PRO A 103 11.47 -16.31 -13.93
N ALA A 104 12.40 -17.17 -14.35
CA ALA A 104 12.05 -18.51 -14.78
C ALA A 104 11.52 -19.36 -13.60
N PRO A 105 10.54 -20.25 -13.81
CA PRO A 105 10.10 -21.19 -12.78
C PRO A 105 11.27 -22.01 -12.23
N GLY A 106 11.35 -22.16 -10.91
CA GLY A 106 12.41 -22.89 -10.21
C GLY A 106 13.75 -22.15 -10.11
N SER A 107 13.89 -20.96 -10.71
CA SER A 107 15.13 -20.18 -10.64
C SER A 107 15.31 -19.44 -9.31
N LEU A 108 14.22 -19.17 -8.59
CA LEU A 108 14.21 -18.44 -7.33
C LEU A 108 14.05 -19.40 -6.16
N GLN A 109 14.75 -19.10 -5.06
CA GLN A 109 14.51 -19.75 -3.77
C GLN A 109 13.42 -19.01 -2.99
N PHE A 110 12.60 -19.74 -2.25
CA PHE A 110 11.53 -19.21 -1.43
C PHE A 110 11.59 -19.81 -0.01
N PRO A 111 11.40 -19.01 1.07
CA PRO A 111 10.99 -17.60 1.07
C PRO A 111 12.15 -16.58 0.98
N VAL A 112 13.40 -17.03 1.00
CA VAL A 112 14.59 -16.17 0.90
C VAL A 112 15.37 -16.55 -0.35
N ASN A 113 15.65 -15.56 -1.20
CA ASN A 113 16.47 -15.72 -2.39
C ASN A 113 17.75 -14.87 -2.25
N GLY A 114 18.88 -15.51 -1.95
CA GLY A 114 20.11 -14.80 -1.59
C GLY A 114 19.92 -13.98 -0.31
N SER A 115 20.07 -12.65 -0.39
CA SER A 115 19.84 -11.73 0.74
C SER A 115 18.44 -11.12 0.76
N VAL A 116 17.55 -11.53 -0.15
CA VAL A 116 16.24 -10.92 -0.36
C VAL A 116 15.13 -11.81 0.18
N PHE A 117 14.25 -11.24 1.01
CA PHE A 117 13.06 -11.92 1.50
C PHE A 117 11.88 -11.75 0.52
N LEU A 118 11.47 -12.84 -0.12
CA LEU A 118 10.34 -12.88 -1.06
C LEU A 118 9.00 -13.16 -0.38
N GLY A 119 8.99 -13.59 0.88
CA GLY A 119 7.76 -13.95 1.60
C GLY A 119 6.78 -12.77 1.81
N ALA A 120 7.26 -11.53 1.77
CA ALA A 120 6.42 -10.33 1.78
C ALA A 120 6.08 -9.79 0.38
N ALA A 121 6.78 -10.27 -0.65
CA ALA A 121 6.69 -9.79 -2.04
C ALA A 121 5.77 -10.65 -2.91
N LEU A 122 5.65 -11.94 -2.59
CA LEU A 122 4.86 -12.92 -3.33
C LEU A 122 3.73 -13.48 -2.45
N GLY A 123 2.58 -13.77 -3.06
CA GLY A 123 1.44 -14.41 -2.42
C GLY A 123 0.90 -15.59 -3.23
N GLY A 124 0.24 -16.53 -2.54
CA GLY A 124 -0.27 -17.76 -3.17
C GLY A 124 0.85 -18.55 -3.85
N VAL A 125 1.94 -18.77 -3.11
CA VAL A 125 3.17 -19.39 -3.59
C VAL A 125 3.04 -20.91 -3.61
N ASP A 126 3.49 -21.52 -4.70
CA ASP A 126 3.76 -22.94 -4.82
C ASP A 126 5.27 -23.15 -4.95
N ALA A 127 5.83 -23.94 -4.05
CA ALA A 127 7.26 -24.17 -3.97
C ALA A 127 7.57 -25.64 -3.64
N ASP A 128 8.56 -26.19 -4.32
CA ASP A 128 9.04 -27.56 -4.10
C ASP A 128 10.52 -27.55 -3.71
N GLY A 129 10.86 -28.23 -2.63
CA GLY A 129 12.23 -28.26 -2.09
C GLY A 129 12.83 -26.87 -1.83
N GLY A 130 12.00 -25.87 -1.52
CA GLY A 130 12.43 -24.47 -1.32
C GLY A 130 12.65 -23.67 -2.62
N ARG A 131 12.35 -24.25 -3.80
CA ARG A 131 12.37 -23.56 -5.08
C ARG A 131 10.97 -23.09 -5.46
N LEU A 132 10.88 -21.84 -5.90
CA LEU A 132 9.64 -21.21 -6.32
C LEU A 132 9.19 -21.77 -7.68
N LEU A 133 8.06 -22.48 -7.73
CA LEU A 133 7.48 -22.96 -8.97
C LEU A 133 6.49 -21.94 -9.55
N SER A 134 5.62 -21.40 -8.71
CA SER A 134 4.66 -20.37 -9.10
C SER A 134 4.27 -19.46 -7.95
N ALA A 135 3.69 -18.30 -8.28
CA ALA A 135 3.09 -17.39 -7.30
C ALA A 135 1.85 -16.76 -7.91
N ARG A 136 0.72 -16.75 -7.20
CA ARG A 136 -0.51 -16.16 -7.71
C ARG A 136 -0.55 -14.64 -7.63
N ALA A 137 0.19 -14.05 -6.69
CA ALA A 137 0.14 -12.62 -6.43
C ALA A 137 1.53 -12.00 -6.27
N LEU A 138 1.66 -10.77 -6.73
CA LEU A 138 2.84 -9.92 -6.54
C LEU A 138 2.41 -8.63 -5.81
N LYS A 139 3.10 -8.30 -4.72
CA LYS A 139 2.85 -7.08 -3.95
C LYS A 139 3.86 -6.01 -4.32
N LEU A 140 3.38 -4.87 -4.79
CA LEU A 140 4.14 -3.67 -5.12
C LEU A 140 3.93 -2.64 -4.00
N VAL A 141 5.01 -2.08 -3.44
CA VAL A 141 4.94 -1.09 -2.35
C VAL A 141 5.77 0.14 -2.69
N TYR A 142 5.08 1.22 -3.04
CA TYR A 142 5.66 2.50 -3.43
C TYR A 142 5.79 3.38 -2.18
N TYR A 143 7.01 3.49 -1.65
CA TYR A 143 7.31 4.32 -0.49
C TYR A 143 7.56 5.77 -0.90
N LEU A 144 7.03 6.68 -0.11
CA LEU A 144 7.19 8.13 -0.25
C LEU A 144 7.94 8.68 0.96
N ARG A 145 8.50 9.87 0.78
CA ARG A 145 9.24 10.57 1.82
C ARG A 145 8.30 11.11 2.91
N GLU A 146 8.65 10.86 4.17
CA GLU A 146 8.03 11.51 5.33
C GLU A 146 8.96 12.55 5.97
N ASP A 147 10.14 12.78 5.41
CA ASP A 147 11.13 13.74 5.89
C ASP A 147 10.98 15.12 5.24
N GLY A 148 11.10 16.17 6.06
CA GLY A 148 11.15 17.55 5.59
C GLY A 148 9.81 18.09 5.05
N PRO A 149 9.84 19.18 4.27
CA PRO A 149 8.62 19.81 3.74
C PRO A 149 7.86 18.91 2.75
N GLU A 150 8.51 17.95 2.11
CA GLU A 150 7.91 17.04 1.12
C GLU A 150 6.97 15.99 1.72
N ALA A 151 6.91 15.86 3.05
CA ALA A 151 5.95 14.98 3.72
C ALA A 151 4.49 15.36 3.39
N GLU A 152 4.19 16.65 3.30
CA GLU A 152 2.85 17.13 2.94
C GLU A 152 2.54 16.89 1.46
N ASP A 153 3.53 17.07 0.58
CA ASP A 153 3.39 16.76 -0.85
C ASP A 153 3.17 15.26 -1.08
N SER A 154 3.88 14.40 -0.35
CA SER A 154 3.68 12.95 -0.35
C SER A 154 2.28 12.58 0.11
N ARG A 155 1.75 13.25 1.14
CA ARG A 155 0.37 13.07 1.60
C ARG A 155 -0.64 13.47 0.52
N GLN A 156 -0.42 14.60 -0.16
CA GLN A 156 -1.28 15.04 -1.26
C GLN A 156 -1.23 14.08 -2.46
N TRP A 157 -0.05 13.55 -2.79
CA TRP A 157 0.11 12.53 -3.83
C TRP A 157 -0.72 11.29 -3.49
N LEU A 158 -0.68 10.79 -2.24
CA LEU A 158 -1.48 9.63 -1.81
C LEU A 158 -2.99 9.89 -1.91
N GLN A 159 -3.45 11.10 -1.61
CA GLN A 159 -4.85 11.48 -1.80
C GLN A 159 -5.26 11.49 -3.27
N SER A 160 -4.41 12.04 -4.14
CA SER A 160 -4.63 12.06 -5.59
C SER A 160 -4.58 10.65 -6.18
N PHE A 161 -3.65 9.81 -5.71
CA PHE A 161 -3.56 8.40 -6.06
C PHE A 161 -4.88 7.68 -5.78
N LEU A 162 -5.44 7.81 -4.58
CA LEU A 162 -6.71 7.16 -4.23
C LEU A 162 -7.90 7.61 -5.11
N ARG A 163 -7.94 8.88 -5.52
CA ARG A 163 -8.99 9.39 -6.41
C ARG A 163 -8.86 8.86 -7.85
N ASN A 164 -7.62 8.78 -8.34
CA ASN A 164 -7.36 8.61 -9.78
C ASN A 164 -6.95 7.18 -10.16
N ILE A 165 -6.48 6.36 -9.21
CA ILE A 165 -5.98 5.01 -9.53
C ILE A 165 -7.07 4.13 -10.14
N SER A 166 -8.33 4.28 -9.72
CA SER A 166 -9.43 3.49 -10.28
C SER A 166 -9.66 3.77 -11.77
N SER A 167 -9.49 5.02 -12.24
CA SER A 167 -9.59 5.36 -13.67
C SER A 167 -8.35 4.90 -14.43
N LYS A 168 -7.15 5.13 -13.88
CA LYS A 168 -5.89 4.64 -14.47
C LYS A 168 -5.92 3.11 -14.69
N LEU A 169 -6.43 2.34 -13.72
CA LEU A 169 -6.56 0.89 -13.85
C LEU A 169 -7.56 0.46 -14.93
N ARG A 170 -8.64 1.24 -15.15
CA ARG A 170 -9.60 0.99 -16.24
C ARG A 170 -8.98 1.28 -17.61
N GLU A 171 -8.18 2.35 -17.72
CA GLU A 171 -7.49 2.73 -18.96
C GLU A 171 -6.40 1.74 -19.36
N LEU A 172 -5.77 1.06 -18.39
CA LEU A 172 -4.74 0.05 -18.65
C LEU A 172 -5.28 -1.21 -19.33
N ASP A 173 -6.59 -1.49 -19.18
CA ASP A 173 -7.27 -2.67 -19.72
C ASP A 173 -6.52 -3.98 -19.46
N LEU A 174 -6.30 -4.26 -18.17
CA LEU A 174 -5.53 -5.43 -17.70
C LEU A 174 -6.40 -6.69 -17.78
N SER A 175 -5.91 -7.71 -18.48
CA SER A 175 -6.63 -8.96 -18.76
C SER A 175 -6.08 -10.17 -18.01
N SER A 176 -4.78 -10.15 -17.74
CA SER A 176 -4.02 -11.24 -17.11
C SER A 176 -3.86 -11.07 -15.60
N ILE A 177 -4.00 -9.84 -15.10
CA ILE A 177 -3.96 -9.53 -13.66
C ILE A 177 -5.19 -8.74 -13.19
N GLN A 178 -5.64 -9.05 -11.97
CA GLN A 178 -6.55 -8.24 -11.19
C GLN A 178 -5.74 -7.45 -10.15
N VAL A 179 -5.98 -6.16 -10.06
CA VAL A 179 -5.24 -5.27 -9.15
C VAL A 179 -6.14 -4.79 -8.02
N THR A 180 -5.66 -4.95 -6.79
CA THR A 180 -6.22 -4.30 -5.60
C THR A 180 -5.20 -3.33 -5.03
N TYR A 181 -5.64 -2.29 -4.34
CA TYR A 181 -4.75 -1.25 -3.83
C TYR A 181 -5.18 -0.75 -2.46
N PHE A 182 -4.21 -0.26 -1.68
CA PHE A 182 -4.43 0.44 -0.43
C PHE A 182 -3.24 1.35 -0.12
N THR A 183 -3.44 2.39 0.67
CA THR A 183 -2.37 3.31 1.08
C THR A 183 -2.33 3.45 2.60
N SER A 184 -1.28 4.09 3.11
CA SER A 184 -1.21 4.50 4.52
C SER A 184 -2.35 5.45 4.94
N LEU A 185 -3.03 6.12 3.99
CA LEU A 185 -4.18 6.98 4.25
C LEU A 185 -5.53 6.25 4.19
N SER A 186 -5.62 5.14 3.44
CA SER A 186 -6.91 4.46 3.16
C SER A 186 -7.68 4.14 4.43
N ARG A 187 -7.03 3.56 5.45
CA ARG A 187 -7.71 3.19 6.71
C ARG A 187 -8.35 4.39 7.41
N GLN A 188 -7.67 5.54 7.43
CA GLN A 188 -8.20 6.75 8.05
C GLN A 188 -9.36 7.33 7.23
N GLN A 189 -9.23 7.36 5.90
CA GLN A 189 -10.26 7.90 5.01
C GLN A 189 -11.54 7.06 5.00
N GLU A 190 -11.42 5.74 4.97
CA GLU A 190 -12.57 4.82 5.07
C GLU A 190 -13.32 5.02 6.40
N PHE A 191 -12.58 5.21 7.50
CA PHE A 191 -13.18 5.45 8.81
C PHE A 191 -13.93 6.80 8.89
N GLU A 192 -13.32 7.87 8.37
CA GLU A 192 -13.96 9.19 8.30
C GLU A 192 -15.16 9.19 7.35
N GLY A 193 -15.07 8.49 6.22
CA GLY A 193 -16.17 8.30 5.27
C GLY A 193 -17.38 7.62 5.92
N ASN A 194 -17.14 6.52 6.63
CA ASN A 194 -18.19 5.80 7.35
C ASN A 194 -18.88 6.67 8.43
N THR A 195 -18.10 7.50 9.15
CA THR A 195 -18.66 8.44 10.14
C THR A 195 -19.59 9.45 9.47
N LYS A 196 -19.20 10.02 8.32
CA LYS A 196 -20.01 10.99 7.57
C LYS A 196 -21.32 10.39 7.05
N SER A 197 -21.32 9.12 6.63
CA SER A 197 -22.56 8.45 6.18
C SER A 197 -23.54 8.16 7.31
N VAL A 198 -23.05 8.01 8.53
CA VAL A 198 -23.87 7.62 9.69
C VAL A 198 -24.55 8.83 10.38
N ILE A 199 -23.93 10.01 10.34
CA ILE A 199 -24.51 11.27 10.88
C ILE A 199 -25.96 11.52 10.44
N PRO A 200 -26.33 11.49 9.13
CA PRO A 200 -27.70 11.76 8.71
C PRO A 200 -28.71 10.72 9.24
N LEU A 201 -28.29 9.46 9.39
CA LEU A 201 -29.14 8.41 9.94
C LEU A 201 -29.51 8.71 11.40
N PHE A 202 -28.52 9.07 12.23
CA PHE A 202 -28.77 9.48 13.61
C PHE A 202 -29.69 10.70 13.69
N SER A 203 -29.50 11.71 12.85
CA SER A 203 -30.36 12.89 12.81
C SER A 203 -31.82 12.53 12.54
N ILE A 204 -32.08 11.63 11.58
CA ILE A 204 -33.43 11.13 11.28
C ILE A 204 -34.00 10.36 12.48
N THR A 205 -33.21 9.48 13.10
CA THR A 205 -33.66 8.72 14.28
C THR A 205 -34.02 9.63 15.45
N TYR A 206 -33.20 10.65 15.76
CA TYR A 206 -33.53 11.65 16.79
C TYR A 206 -34.80 12.43 16.44
N PHE A 207 -34.94 12.87 15.19
CA PHE A 207 -36.14 13.57 14.76
C PHE A 207 -37.42 12.73 14.93
N LEU A 208 -37.39 11.46 14.50
CA LEU A 208 -38.52 10.55 14.62
C LEU A 208 -38.85 10.23 16.09
N THR A 209 -37.84 9.97 16.92
CA THR A 209 -38.05 9.65 18.34
C THR A 209 -38.59 10.85 19.13
N ILE A 210 -38.07 12.06 18.89
CA ILE A 210 -38.59 13.30 19.51
C ILE A 210 -40.02 13.56 19.05
N THR A 211 -40.32 13.43 17.76
CA THR A 211 -41.67 13.64 17.22
C THR A 211 -42.66 12.63 17.82
N PHE A 212 -42.26 11.35 17.89
CA PHE A 212 -43.08 10.31 18.52
C PHE A 212 -43.34 10.60 20.01
N ALA A 213 -42.32 11.04 20.76
CA ALA A 213 -42.47 11.41 22.16
C ALA A 213 -43.44 12.59 22.33
N ILE A 214 -43.31 13.65 21.52
CA ILE A 214 -44.19 14.82 21.55
C ILE A 214 -45.65 14.42 21.24
N VAL A 215 -45.87 13.66 20.16
CA VAL A 215 -47.21 13.20 19.77
C VAL A 215 -47.82 12.29 20.84
N SER A 216 -47.02 11.44 21.48
CA SER A 216 -47.48 10.55 22.54
C SER A 216 -47.87 11.30 23.82
N CYS A 217 -47.19 12.41 24.14
CA CYS A 217 -47.47 13.25 25.30
C CYS A 217 -48.56 14.32 25.07
N LEU A 218 -48.91 14.60 23.81
CA LEU A 218 -49.99 15.52 23.43
C LEU A 218 -51.38 14.84 23.43
N ARG A 219 -51.45 13.59 23.89
CA ARG A 219 -52.66 12.79 24.00
C ARG A 219 -53.03 12.59 25.47
#